data_AF-A0A165DNT0-F1
#
_entry.id   AF-A0A165DNT0-F1
#
_cell.length_a   1.000
_cell.length_b   1.000
_cell.length_c   1.000
_cell.angle_alpha   90.00
_cell.angle_beta   90.00
_cell.angle_gamma   90.00
#
_symmetry.space_group_name_H-M   'P 1'
#
loop_
_entity.id
_entity.type
_entity.pdbx_description
1 polymer ?
#
loop_
_entity_poly.entity_id
_entity_poly.type
_entity_poly.pdbx_seq_one_letter_code
_entity_poly.pdbx_strand_id
1 'polypeptide(L)'
;MRSFPLLTPALFALAALAAPTPCLPSSSAPPAAAASAPPTLEAVATGGVDPSLVLQFGNNPNPNPDGTGNCDGAVKDASGNFIKVPCACPPDRQTFINDLSANVAAGHAVNNPSVTLSFPSGDTAGEQLARLQAMIDTMQNLNGPGQGCPIAATNWGAIQKQLTSVPASSTPAVAAPPPPAASSAPPPAAPAAPPPAAPSAPASSAAATTGGVDPSLVLQFGNNPNPNPDGTGNCDGAVKDASGNFIKVPCACPPDRQTFINDLSANVAAGHAVHNPSVTLSFPSGNTVSEQLARLQAQIDTMQNLNGPGQGCPIAATNWGAIQQQLTSQL
;
A
#
# COMPACT_ATOMS: atom_id res chain seq x y z
N MET A 1 40.61 -40.52 13.23
CA MET A 1 39.83 -41.79 13.29
C MET A 1 38.78 -41.63 14.38
N ARG A 2 37.56 -41.21 14.02
CA ARG A 2 36.43 -41.12 14.95
C ARG A 2 35.21 -41.73 14.26
N SER A 3 34.64 -42.73 14.93
CA SER A 3 33.65 -43.67 14.44
C SER A 3 32.27 -43.01 14.24
N PHE A 4 31.63 -43.37 13.12
CA PHE A 4 30.21 -43.11 12.85
C PHE A 4 29.35 -44.24 13.44
N PRO A 5 28.22 -43.95 14.12
CA PRO A 5 27.21 -44.97 14.41
C PRO A 5 26.27 -45.14 13.22
N LEU A 6 26.08 -46.40 12.82
CA LEU A 6 25.07 -46.87 11.86
C LEU A 6 23.66 -46.64 12.42
N LEU A 7 22.79 -46.02 11.63
CA LEU A 7 21.36 -45.85 11.91
C LEU A 7 20.56 -46.88 11.10
N THR A 8 19.77 -47.68 11.80
CA THR A 8 18.90 -48.76 11.32
C THR A 8 17.65 -48.20 10.61
N PRO A 9 17.18 -48.77 9.48
CA PRO A 9 15.91 -48.36 8.88
C PRO A 9 14.73 -49.10 9.54
N ALA A 10 13.75 -48.34 10.03
CA ALA A 10 12.47 -48.86 10.48
C ALA A 10 11.53 -49.05 9.28
N LEU A 11 11.12 -50.30 9.03
CA LEU A 11 10.00 -50.64 8.15
C LEU A 11 8.69 -50.13 8.76
N PHE A 12 7.99 -49.23 8.06
CA PHE A 12 6.58 -48.97 8.32
C PHE A 12 5.71 -49.71 7.31
N ALA A 13 4.79 -50.52 7.84
CA ALA A 13 3.85 -51.33 7.11
C ALA A 13 2.71 -50.49 6.50
N LEU A 14 2.37 -50.78 5.25
CA LEU A 14 1.17 -50.32 4.56
C LEU A 14 -0.07 -51.00 5.17
N ALA A 15 -1.02 -50.20 5.66
CA ALA A 15 -2.38 -50.64 5.90
C ALA A 15 -3.28 -50.07 4.80
N ALA A 16 -3.79 -50.96 3.94
CA ALA A 16 -4.85 -50.68 2.99
C ALA A 16 -6.20 -50.76 3.71
N LEU A 17 -7.07 -49.76 3.56
CA LEU A 17 -8.48 -49.89 3.96
C LEU A 17 -9.43 -49.07 3.05
N ALA A 18 -10.25 -49.83 2.33
CA ALA A 18 -11.63 -49.61 1.90
C ALA A 18 -12.04 -48.27 1.25
N ALA A 19 -12.39 -48.36 -0.05
CA ALA A 19 -13.24 -47.41 -0.76
C ALA A 19 -14.73 -47.62 -0.39
N PRO A 20 -15.53 -46.56 -0.20
CA PRO A 20 -16.97 -46.65 -0.21
C PRO A 20 -17.60 -46.38 -1.59
N THR A 21 -18.63 -47.17 -1.82
CA THR A 21 -19.50 -47.40 -2.98
C THR A 21 -20.27 -46.14 -3.45
N PRO A 22 -20.60 -46.02 -4.77
CA PRO A 22 -21.40 -44.92 -5.30
C PRO A 22 -22.90 -45.07 -4.97
N CYS A 23 -23.55 -43.97 -4.58
CA CYS A 23 -25.01 -43.84 -4.54
C CYS A 23 -25.46 -42.66 -5.41
N LEU A 24 -26.07 -42.99 -6.56
CA LEU A 24 -27.12 -42.22 -7.23
C LEU A 24 -28.44 -43.01 -7.02
N PRO A 25 -29.65 -42.49 -7.27
CA PRO A 25 -30.07 -41.13 -7.61
C PRO A 25 -31.24 -40.63 -6.74
N SER A 26 -31.59 -39.33 -6.81
CA SER A 26 -33.00 -38.92 -6.74
C SER A 26 -33.22 -37.52 -7.28
N SER A 27 -33.92 -37.49 -8.40
CA SER A 27 -34.45 -36.31 -9.09
C SER A 27 -35.75 -35.91 -8.40
N SER A 28 -35.84 -34.67 -7.93
CA SER A 28 -37.08 -34.03 -7.48
C SER A 28 -37.16 -32.66 -8.15
N ALA A 29 -38.25 -32.45 -8.89
CA ALA A 29 -38.57 -31.22 -9.59
C ALA A 29 -38.85 -30.04 -8.62
N PRO A 30 -38.76 -28.78 -9.08
CA PRO A 30 -38.64 -27.60 -8.22
C PRO A 30 -40.00 -27.08 -7.73
N PRO A 31 -40.09 -26.54 -6.50
CA PRO A 31 -41.18 -25.66 -6.14
C PRO A 31 -40.96 -24.25 -6.71
N ALA A 32 -42.09 -23.64 -7.07
CA ALA A 32 -42.21 -22.36 -7.75
C ALA A 32 -41.63 -21.17 -6.98
N ALA A 33 -41.28 -20.15 -7.77
CA ALA A 33 -40.78 -18.84 -7.37
C ALA A 33 -41.57 -18.20 -6.21
N ALA A 34 -40.87 -17.96 -5.11
CA ALA A 34 -41.21 -16.90 -4.17
C ALA A 34 -40.33 -15.69 -4.54
N ALA A 35 -40.97 -14.60 -4.97
CA ALA A 35 -40.31 -13.34 -5.22
C ALA A 35 -39.70 -12.82 -3.92
N SER A 36 -38.37 -12.90 -3.81
CA SER A 36 -37.62 -12.22 -2.76
C SER A 36 -37.79 -10.72 -2.94
N ALA A 37 -38.40 -10.07 -1.96
CA ALA A 37 -38.39 -8.63 -1.82
C ALA A 37 -36.93 -8.13 -1.81
N PRO A 38 -36.63 -6.94 -2.37
CA PRO A 38 -35.30 -6.36 -2.27
C PRO A 38 -34.92 -6.20 -0.78
N PRO A 39 -33.66 -6.48 -0.39
CA PRO A 39 -33.21 -6.20 0.96
C PRO A 39 -33.45 -4.71 1.23
N THR A 40 -34.28 -4.44 2.21
CA THR A 40 -34.48 -3.08 2.72
C THR A 40 -33.15 -2.67 3.34
N LEU A 41 -32.57 -1.57 2.86
CA LEU A 41 -31.40 -0.92 3.46
C LEU A 41 -31.77 -0.48 4.88
N GLU A 42 -31.69 -1.41 5.83
CA GLU A 42 -31.79 -1.10 7.24
C GLU A 42 -30.63 -0.17 7.62
N ALA A 43 -30.98 0.85 8.39
CA ALA A 43 -30.17 1.99 8.73
C ALA A 43 -28.73 1.60 9.07
N VAL A 44 -27.80 2.27 8.40
CA VAL A 44 -26.37 2.32 8.71
C VAL A 44 -26.20 2.50 10.21
N ALA A 45 -25.91 1.39 10.88
CA ALA A 45 -25.48 1.42 12.27
C ALA A 45 -24.17 2.20 12.30
N THR A 46 -24.13 3.18 13.19
CA THR A 46 -23.00 4.05 13.53
C THR A 46 -21.67 3.28 13.51
N GLY A 47 -20.87 3.45 12.45
CA GLY A 47 -19.52 2.90 12.31
C GLY A 47 -19.28 1.96 11.12
N GLY A 48 -20.30 1.60 10.34
CA GLY A 48 -20.14 0.72 9.17
C GLY A 48 -19.46 1.41 7.97
N VAL A 49 -18.54 0.70 7.32
CA VAL A 49 -17.97 1.12 6.03
C VAL A 49 -18.99 0.91 4.93
N ASP A 50 -19.22 1.91 4.08
CA ASP A 50 -20.07 1.76 2.90
C ASP A 50 -19.45 0.73 1.94
N PRO A 51 -20.11 -0.42 1.69
CA PRO A 51 -19.59 -1.44 0.77
C PRO A 51 -19.37 -0.93 -0.65
N SER A 52 -20.02 0.15 -1.07
CA SER A 52 -19.84 0.74 -2.40
C SER A 52 -18.50 1.48 -2.55
N LEU A 53 -17.95 1.98 -1.44
CA LEU A 53 -16.64 2.65 -1.39
C LEU A 53 -15.47 1.67 -1.30
N VAL A 54 -15.74 0.39 -0.98
CA VAL A 54 -14.74 -0.67 -0.94
C VAL A 54 -14.45 -1.13 -2.36
N LEU A 55 -13.24 -0.84 -2.82
CA LEU A 55 -12.76 -1.25 -4.14
C LEU A 55 -12.95 -2.74 -4.33
N GLN A 56 -13.34 -3.14 -5.53
CA GLN A 56 -13.46 -4.54 -5.86
C GLN A 56 -12.07 -5.19 -5.92
N PHE A 57 -11.94 -6.38 -5.32
CA PHE A 57 -10.74 -7.22 -5.36
C PHE A 57 -11.13 -8.69 -5.39
N GLY A 58 -10.16 -9.58 -5.52
CA GLY A 58 -10.38 -11.03 -5.40
C GLY A 58 -10.97 -11.70 -6.64
N ASN A 59 -11.12 -10.99 -7.76
CA ASN A 59 -11.58 -11.59 -9.01
C ASN A 59 -10.47 -12.35 -9.76
N ASN A 60 -9.43 -12.86 -9.09
CA ASN A 60 -8.37 -13.58 -9.78
C ASN A 60 -8.94 -14.90 -10.34
N PRO A 61 -9.16 -15.02 -11.67
CA PRO A 61 -9.96 -16.11 -12.22
C PRO A 61 -9.17 -17.43 -12.31
N ASN A 62 -7.94 -17.48 -11.82
CA ASN A 62 -7.07 -18.64 -11.92
C ASN A 62 -6.24 -18.86 -10.65
N PRO A 63 -6.86 -19.28 -9.52
CA PRO A 63 -6.10 -19.83 -8.41
C PRO A 63 -5.46 -21.12 -8.91
N ASN A 64 -4.20 -21.04 -9.33
CA ASN A 64 -3.38 -22.17 -9.75
C ASN A 64 -2.55 -22.62 -8.53
N PRO A 65 -3.11 -23.48 -7.66
CA PRO A 65 -2.39 -23.95 -6.48
C PRO A 65 -1.16 -24.75 -6.92
N ASP A 66 0.00 -24.45 -6.33
CA ASP A 66 1.24 -25.16 -6.64
C ASP A 66 1.46 -26.44 -5.80
N GLY A 67 0.49 -26.79 -4.95
CA GLY A 67 0.57 -27.93 -4.02
C GLY A 67 1.33 -27.65 -2.72
N THR A 68 1.89 -26.45 -2.54
CA THR A 68 2.60 -26.02 -1.31
C THR A 68 1.80 -25.05 -0.44
N GLY A 69 0.54 -24.80 -0.80
CA GLY A 69 -0.33 -23.83 -0.14
C GLY A 69 -0.28 -22.43 -0.76
N ASN A 70 0.47 -22.24 -1.85
CA ASN A 70 0.54 -20.99 -2.59
C ASN A 70 -0.26 -21.05 -3.89
N CYS A 71 -0.83 -19.91 -4.26
CA CYS A 71 -1.61 -19.67 -5.45
C CYS A 71 -1.02 -18.49 -6.23
N ASP A 72 -1.35 -18.39 -7.52
CA ASP A 72 -1.03 -17.21 -8.31
C ASP A 72 -1.78 -15.98 -7.77
N GLY A 73 -1.04 -14.90 -7.49
CA GLY A 73 -1.59 -13.62 -7.08
C GLY A 73 -2.22 -12.84 -8.24
N ALA A 74 -2.76 -11.65 -7.95
CA ALA A 74 -3.45 -10.82 -8.92
C ALA A 74 -2.49 -9.98 -9.79
N VAL A 75 -1.20 -9.93 -9.46
CA VAL A 75 -0.17 -9.16 -10.17
C VAL A 75 0.98 -10.05 -10.61
N LYS A 76 1.64 -9.62 -11.69
CA LYS A 76 2.85 -10.26 -12.22
C LYS A 76 4.09 -9.53 -11.75
N ASP A 77 5.17 -10.28 -11.55
CA ASP A 77 6.51 -9.76 -11.37
C ASP A 77 7.08 -9.21 -12.70
N ALA A 78 8.31 -8.68 -12.65
CA ALA A 78 9.00 -8.16 -13.82
C ALA A 78 9.30 -9.22 -14.89
N SER A 79 9.35 -10.50 -14.50
CA SER A 79 9.57 -11.62 -15.42
C SER A 79 8.28 -12.08 -16.10
N GLY A 80 7.14 -11.46 -15.76
CA GLY A 80 5.82 -11.81 -16.28
C GLY A 80 5.18 -13.00 -15.58
N ASN A 81 5.76 -13.50 -14.49
CA ASN A 81 5.20 -14.58 -13.68
C ASN A 81 4.28 -14.00 -12.61
N PHE A 82 3.20 -14.70 -12.26
CA PHE A 82 2.36 -14.26 -11.15
C PHE A 82 3.12 -14.36 -9.83
N ILE A 83 3.02 -13.31 -9.01
CA ILE A 83 3.59 -13.33 -7.66
C ILE A 83 2.82 -14.36 -6.85
N LYS A 84 3.52 -15.32 -6.25
CA LYS A 84 2.90 -16.35 -5.40
C LYS A 84 2.40 -15.73 -4.09
N VAL A 85 1.18 -16.06 -3.72
CA VAL A 85 0.53 -15.63 -2.47
C VAL A 85 -0.11 -16.84 -1.78
N PRO A 86 -0.36 -16.81 -0.47
CA PRO A 86 -1.11 -17.88 0.19
C PRO A 86 -2.47 -18.09 -0.49
N CYS A 87 -2.90 -19.34 -0.69
CA CYS A 87 -4.17 -19.62 -1.37
C CYS A 87 -5.42 -19.11 -0.62
N ALA A 88 -5.28 -18.80 0.68
CA ALA A 88 -6.33 -18.14 1.46
C ALA A 88 -6.45 -16.63 1.16
N CYS A 89 -5.58 -16.10 0.29
CA CYS A 89 -5.51 -14.69 -0.04
C CYS A 89 -5.93 -14.41 -1.49
N PRO A 90 -6.79 -13.40 -1.72
CA PRO A 90 -7.44 -12.55 -0.70
C PRO A 90 -8.61 -13.28 -0.01
N PRO A 91 -9.04 -12.82 1.18
CA PRO A 91 -10.29 -13.29 1.77
C PRO A 91 -11.48 -12.98 0.85
N ASP A 92 -12.64 -13.61 1.11
CA ASP A 92 -13.84 -13.20 0.40
C ASP A 92 -14.20 -11.74 0.73
N ARG A 93 -14.87 -11.08 -0.22
CA ARG A 93 -15.14 -9.64 -0.12
C ARG A 93 -15.98 -9.28 1.11
N GLN A 94 -16.91 -10.14 1.51
CA GLN A 94 -17.79 -9.84 2.65
C GLN A 94 -17.03 -9.95 3.97
N THR A 95 -16.20 -10.99 4.13
CA THR A 95 -15.32 -11.15 5.29
C THR A 95 -14.40 -9.94 5.42
N PHE A 96 -13.75 -9.51 4.34
CA PHE A 96 -12.92 -8.32 4.35
C PHE A 96 -13.68 -7.04 4.74
N ILE A 97 -14.90 -6.83 4.23
CA ILE A 97 -15.71 -5.65 4.58
C ILE A 97 -16.05 -5.65 6.07
N ASN A 98 -16.31 -6.82 6.65
CA ASN A 98 -16.54 -6.95 8.08
C ASN A 98 -15.29 -6.57 8.89
N ASP A 99 -14.11 -7.06 8.48
CA ASP A 99 -12.82 -6.73 9.13
C ASP A 99 -12.47 -5.25 8.99
N LEU A 100 -12.65 -4.69 7.79
CA LEU A 100 -12.43 -3.27 7.52
C LEU A 100 -13.39 -2.40 8.35
N SER A 101 -14.66 -2.78 8.45
CA SER A 101 -15.63 -2.05 9.29
C SER A 101 -15.25 -2.09 10.76
N ALA A 102 -14.77 -3.23 11.26
CA ALA A 102 -14.28 -3.35 12.63
C ALA A 102 -13.06 -2.46 12.88
N ASN A 103 -12.09 -2.43 11.96
CA ASN A 103 -10.91 -1.58 12.05
C ASN A 103 -11.26 -0.09 12.01
N VAL A 104 -12.17 0.31 11.12
CA VAL A 104 -12.62 1.71 11.00
C VAL A 104 -13.38 2.16 12.25
N ALA A 105 -14.25 1.30 12.78
CA ALA A 105 -14.94 1.57 14.06
C ALA A 105 -13.95 1.70 15.23
N ALA A 106 -12.85 0.96 15.22
CA ALA A 106 -11.77 1.06 16.22
C ALA A 106 -10.82 2.25 15.98
N GLY A 107 -10.79 2.82 14.76
CA GLY A 107 -9.80 3.82 14.34
C GLY A 107 -8.38 3.26 14.14
N HIS A 108 -8.21 1.94 14.19
CA HIS A 108 -6.93 1.23 14.04
C HIS A 108 -7.17 -0.23 13.65
N ALA A 109 -6.13 -0.94 13.21
CA ALA A 109 -6.25 -2.36 12.87
C ALA A 109 -6.44 -3.17 14.16
N VAL A 110 -7.55 -3.89 14.31
CA VAL A 110 -7.90 -4.58 15.57
C VAL A 110 -6.84 -5.60 16.01
N ASN A 111 -6.15 -6.21 15.05
CA ASN A 111 -5.06 -7.16 15.31
C ASN A 111 -3.66 -6.51 15.26
N ASN A 112 -3.57 -5.21 14.97
CA ASN A 112 -2.33 -4.42 15.08
C ASN A 112 -2.64 -2.94 15.42
N PRO A 113 -2.87 -2.61 16.70
CA PRO A 113 -3.27 -1.27 17.12
C PRO A 113 -2.27 -0.15 16.82
N SER A 114 -1.02 -0.50 16.44
CA SER A 114 -0.01 0.48 16.03
C SER A 114 -0.31 1.11 14.66
N VAL A 115 -1.18 0.49 13.87
CA VAL A 115 -1.59 0.97 12.55
C VAL A 115 -2.94 1.65 12.69
N THR A 116 -2.94 2.98 12.58
CA THR A 116 -4.16 3.78 12.60
C THR A 116 -4.88 3.70 11.26
N LEU A 117 -6.20 3.69 11.28
CA LEU A 117 -7.01 3.67 10.06
C LEU A 117 -7.94 4.88 10.01
N SER A 118 -8.06 5.44 8.81
CA SER A 118 -9.06 6.44 8.45
C SER A 118 -9.70 6.03 7.13
N PHE A 119 -11.03 6.04 7.08
CA PHE A 119 -11.80 5.66 5.89
C PHE A 119 -12.77 6.80 5.54
N PRO A 120 -12.28 7.88 4.91
CA PRO A 120 -13.11 9.01 4.55
C PRO A 120 -14.14 8.60 3.48
N SER A 121 -15.29 9.28 3.44
CA SER A 121 -16.38 8.99 2.50
C SER A 121 -16.43 9.90 1.28
N GLY A 122 -15.60 10.96 1.20
CA GLY A 122 -15.62 11.87 0.06
C GLY A 122 -14.90 11.33 -1.18
N ASP A 123 -14.90 12.10 -2.26
CA ASP A 123 -14.48 11.62 -3.59
C ASP A 123 -13.18 12.26 -4.09
N THR A 124 -12.44 12.97 -3.25
CA THR A 124 -11.15 13.53 -3.67
C THR A 124 -10.13 12.41 -3.90
N ALA A 125 -9.12 12.66 -4.75
CA ALA A 125 -8.03 11.70 -4.97
C ALA A 125 -7.31 11.36 -3.64
N GLY A 126 -7.19 12.33 -2.73
CA GLY A 126 -6.64 12.12 -1.39
C GLY A 126 -7.48 11.19 -0.53
N GLU A 127 -8.80 11.40 -0.51
CA GLU A 127 -9.72 10.52 0.22
C GLU A 127 -9.79 9.11 -0.37
N GLN A 128 -9.77 8.99 -1.70
CA GLN A 128 -9.68 7.70 -2.40
C GLN A 128 -8.37 6.96 -2.06
N LEU A 129 -7.24 7.69 -2.00
CA LEU A 129 -5.96 7.12 -1.58
C LEU A 129 -5.95 6.73 -0.11
N ALA A 130 -6.55 7.53 0.78
CA ALA A 130 -6.68 7.21 2.20
C ALA A 130 -7.53 5.94 2.41
N ARG A 131 -8.64 5.79 1.68
CA ARG A 131 -9.42 4.55 1.66
C ARG A 131 -8.58 3.37 1.17
N LEU A 132 -7.83 3.55 0.08
CA LEU A 132 -6.95 2.52 -0.44
C LEU A 132 -5.90 2.07 0.58
N GLN A 133 -5.30 3.02 1.29
CA GLN A 133 -4.33 2.74 2.35
C GLN A 133 -4.99 1.97 3.50
N ALA A 134 -6.17 2.40 3.96
CA ALA A 134 -6.93 1.68 4.99
C ALA A 134 -7.29 0.25 4.58
N MET A 135 -7.60 0.03 3.30
CA MET A 135 -7.84 -1.31 2.75
C MET A 135 -6.55 -2.16 2.75
N ILE A 136 -5.43 -1.60 2.30
CA ILE A 136 -4.11 -2.25 2.33
C ILE A 136 -3.72 -2.63 3.77
N ASP A 137 -3.84 -1.68 4.70
CA ASP A 137 -3.47 -1.86 6.10
C ASP A 137 -4.34 -2.94 6.77
N THR A 138 -5.65 -2.93 6.49
CA THR A 138 -6.56 -4.00 6.95
C THR A 138 -6.09 -5.35 6.45
N MET A 139 -5.80 -5.46 5.15
CA MET A 139 -5.46 -6.73 4.52
C MET A 139 -4.12 -7.30 5.02
N GLN A 140 -3.13 -6.44 5.28
CA GLN A 140 -1.83 -6.84 5.82
C GLN A 140 -1.87 -7.21 7.31
N ASN A 141 -2.91 -6.80 8.04
CA ASN A 141 -3.01 -7.00 9.48
C ASN A 141 -4.20 -7.89 9.89
N LEU A 142 -4.73 -8.73 8.98
CA LEU A 142 -5.89 -9.59 9.26
C LEU A 142 -5.67 -10.56 10.43
N ASN A 143 -4.46 -11.07 10.64
CA ASN A 143 -4.16 -12.07 11.68
C ASN A 143 -3.06 -11.62 12.66
N GLY A 144 -2.74 -10.33 12.69
CA GLY A 144 -1.68 -9.77 13.53
C GLY A 144 -0.76 -8.80 12.77
N PRO A 145 0.27 -8.24 13.44
CA PRO A 145 1.18 -7.29 12.82
C PRO A 145 1.89 -7.87 11.59
N GLY A 146 1.52 -7.39 10.40
CA GLY A 146 2.05 -7.87 9.12
C GLY A 146 1.68 -9.31 8.76
N GLN A 147 0.78 -9.95 9.52
CA GLN A 147 0.32 -11.31 9.32
C GLN A 147 -1.03 -11.30 8.60
N GLY A 148 -1.00 -11.02 7.31
CA GLY A 148 -2.21 -10.92 6.51
C GLY A 148 -1.96 -11.30 5.06
N CYS A 149 -2.84 -10.84 4.18
CA CYS A 149 -2.68 -11.06 2.76
C CYS A 149 -1.76 -9.98 2.16
N PRO A 150 -0.73 -10.38 1.39
CA PRO A 150 0.12 -9.41 0.72
C PRO A 150 -0.68 -8.62 -0.32
N ILE A 151 -0.28 -7.38 -0.61
CA ILE A 151 -0.94 -6.55 -1.64
C ILE A 151 -0.97 -7.26 -3.00
N ALA A 152 0.01 -8.12 -3.28
CA ALA A 152 0.06 -8.92 -4.51
C ALA A 152 -1.15 -9.88 -4.68
N ALA A 153 -1.92 -10.14 -3.61
CA ALA A 153 -3.18 -10.88 -3.68
C ALA A 153 -4.33 -10.07 -4.31
N THR A 154 -4.15 -8.77 -4.51
CA THR A 154 -5.13 -7.88 -5.13
C THR A 154 -4.51 -7.05 -6.25
N ASN A 155 -5.36 -6.34 -7.00
CA ASN A 155 -4.95 -5.39 -8.04
C ASN A 155 -4.71 -3.97 -7.47
N TRP A 156 -4.73 -3.80 -6.16
CA TRP A 156 -4.67 -2.49 -5.51
C TRP A 156 -3.39 -1.72 -5.78
N GLY A 157 -2.26 -2.40 -5.98
CA GLY A 157 -1.02 -1.73 -6.38
C GLY A 157 -1.14 -0.99 -7.71
N ALA A 158 -1.95 -1.48 -8.66
CA ALA A 158 -2.22 -0.78 -9.91
C ALA A 158 -3.15 0.43 -9.69
N ILE A 159 -4.16 0.27 -8.82
CA ILE A 159 -5.10 1.35 -8.47
C ILE A 159 -4.37 2.47 -7.73
N GLN A 160 -3.45 2.15 -6.82
CA GLN A 160 -2.61 3.13 -6.12
C GLN A 160 -1.85 3.98 -7.13
N LYS A 161 -1.19 3.34 -8.10
CA LYS A 161 -0.49 4.05 -9.18
C LYS A 161 -1.43 4.96 -9.97
N GLN A 162 -2.62 4.47 -10.33
CA GLN A 162 -3.63 5.27 -11.02
C GLN A 162 -4.04 6.50 -10.20
N LEU A 163 -4.42 6.33 -8.94
CA LEU A 163 -4.84 7.43 -8.06
C LEU A 163 -3.72 8.47 -7.86
N THR A 164 -2.47 8.04 -7.73
CA THR A 164 -1.31 8.96 -7.61
C THR A 164 -0.93 9.66 -8.91
N SER A 165 -1.39 9.15 -10.07
CA SER A 165 -1.11 9.71 -11.39
C SER A 165 -2.15 10.72 -11.86
N VAL A 166 -3.32 10.79 -11.20
CA VAL A 166 -4.36 11.75 -11.56
C VAL A 166 -4.02 13.11 -10.94
N PRO A 167 -3.84 14.18 -11.75
CA PRO A 167 -3.64 15.51 -11.21
C PRO A 167 -4.88 15.92 -10.40
N ALA A 168 -4.65 16.49 -9.22
CA ALA A 168 -5.66 16.87 -8.21
C ALA A 168 -6.79 17.80 -8.72
N SER A 169 -6.73 18.26 -9.96
CA SER A 169 -7.67 19.19 -10.58
C SER A 169 -8.75 18.53 -11.44
N SER A 170 -8.83 17.20 -11.49
CA SER A 170 -9.85 16.49 -12.27
C SER A 170 -10.94 15.87 -11.38
N THR A 171 -11.69 16.73 -10.69
CA THR A 171 -13.04 16.38 -10.24
C THR A 171 -13.87 15.95 -11.46
N PRO A 172 -14.44 14.73 -11.51
CA PRO A 172 -15.45 14.40 -12.51
C PRO A 172 -16.62 15.34 -12.29
N ALA A 173 -16.85 16.26 -13.22
CA ALA A 173 -18.03 17.09 -13.22
C ALA A 173 -19.25 16.18 -13.42
N VAL A 174 -19.91 15.79 -12.34
CA VAL A 174 -21.31 15.34 -12.40
C VAL A 174 -22.09 16.54 -12.92
N ALA A 175 -22.63 16.41 -14.14
CA ALA A 175 -23.37 17.48 -14.81
C ALA A 175 -24.53 17.93 -13.93
N ALA A 176 -24.38 19.11 -13.30
CA ALA A 176 -25.47 19.80 -12.64
C ALA A 176 -26.51 20.24 -13.71
N PRO A 177 -27.81 20.19 -13.41
CA PRO A 177 -28.85 20.70 -14.30
C PRO A 177 -28.65 22.21 -14.57
N PRO A 178 -28.98 22.70 -15.79
CA PRO A 178 -28.62 24.03 -16.24
C PRO A 178 -29.29 25.13 -15.40
N PRO A 179 -28.54 26.15 -14.94
CA PRO A 179 -29.13 27.31 -14.27
C PRO A 179 -29.82 28.27 -15.26
N PRO A 180 -30.84 29.05 -14.82
CA PRO A 180 -31.51 30.05 -15.65
C PRO A 180 -30.61 31.25 -16.00
N ALA A 181 -30.91 31.88 -17.14
CA ALA A 181 -30.09 32.89 -17.79
C ALA A 181 -30.10 34.30 -17.14
N ALA A 182 -28.89 34.88 -17.15
CA ALA A 182 -28.49 36.29 -17.35
C ALA A 182 -28.90 37.40 -16.37
N SER A 183 -27.89 38.17 -15.91
CA SER A 183 -27.94 39.64 -15.93
C SER A 183 -26.54 40.30 -15.92
N SER A 184 -26.31 41.12 -16.95
CA SER A 184 -25.42 42.26 -17.20
C SER A 184 -24.11 42.51 -16.42
N ALA A 185 -23.02 42.66 -17.19
CA ALA A 185 -21.66 43.04 -16.79
C ALA A 185 -21.43 44.56 -16.65
N PRO A 186 -20.57 45.02 -15.71
CA PRO A 186 -19.99 46.37 -15.71
C PRO A 186 -18.60 46.47 -16.41
N PRO A 187 -18.17 47.69 -16.82
CA PRO A 187 -17.00 47.96 -17.69
C PRO A 187 -15.62 47.88 -16.99
N PRO A 188 -14.51 47.82 -17.77
CA PRO A 188 -13.16 47.49 -17.28
C PRO A 188 -12.41 48.68 -16.65
N ALA A 189 -11.69 48.42 -15.55
CA ALA A 189 -10.82 49.37 -14.86
C ALA A 189 -9.36 49.31 -15.38
N ALA A 190 -8.69 50.46 -15.30
CA ALA A 190 -7.40 50.80 -15.90
C ALA A 190 -6.16 50.10 -15.27
N PRO A 191 -4.99 50.10 -15.96
CA PRO A 191 -3.79 49.39 -15.53
C PRO A 191 -3.07 50.06 -14.36
N ALA A 192 -2.70 49.28 -13.34
CA ALA A 192 -1.87 49.73 -12.22
C ALA A 192 -0.37 49.56 -12.50
N ALA A 193 0.42 50.50 -11.98
CA ALA A 193 1.86 50.67 -12.15
C ALA A 193 2.72 49.55 -11.51
N PRO A 194 3.94 49.30 -12.02
CA PRO A 194 4.81 48.23 -11.53
C PRO A 194 5.44 48.53 -10.16
N PRO A 195 5.53 47.55 -9.25
CA PRO A 195 6.24 47.68 -7.97
C PRO A 195 7.78 47.58 -8.12
N PRO A 196 8.54 48.20 -7.20
CA PRO A 196 10.00 48.28 -7.23
C PRO A 196 10.70 46.95 -6.89
N ALA A 197 11.91 46.80 -7.46
CA ALA A 197 12.76 45.61 -7.40
C ALA A 197 13.22 45.23 -5.97
N ALA A 198 13.07 43.95 -5.64
CA ALA A 198 13.61 43.34 -4.43
C ALA A 198 15.07 42.84 -4.64
N PRO A 199 15.91 42.82 -3.58
CA PRO A 199 17.34 42.52 -3.67
C PRO A 199 17.65 41.04 -3.95
N SER A 200 18.74 40.84 -4.71
CA SER A 200 19.30 39.58 -5.17
C SER A 200 19.62 38.58 -4.05
N ALA A 201 19.01 37.39 -4.11
CA ALA A 201 19.42 36.23 -3.32
C ALA A 201 20.65 35.53 -3.96
N PRO A 202 21.56 34.95 -3.16
CA PRO A 202 22.75 34.30 -3.67
C PRO A 202 22.41 33.00 -4.43
N ALA A 203 22.88 32.93 -5.67
CA ALA A 203 22.82 31.74 -6.51
C ALA A 203 23.72 30.63 -5.95
N SER A 204 23.11 29.51 -5.57
CA SER A 204 23.78 28.21 -5.52
C SER A 204 23.19 27.33 -6.61
N SER A 205 23.57 27.63 -7.86
CA SER A 205 23.35 26.74 -8.99
C SER A 205 24.51 25.75 -9.04
N ALA A 206 24.41 24.67 -8.28
CA ALA A 206 25.14 23.46 -8.62
C ALA A 206 24.38 22.80 -9.77
N ALA A 207 25.04 22.64 -10.92
CA ALA A 207 24.47 22.11 -12.13
C ALA A 207 23.75 20.77 -11.87
N ALA A 208 22.45 20.73 -12.17
CA ALA A 208 21.69 19.50 -12.28
C ALA A 208 22.40 18.58 -13.27
N THR A 209 23.03 17.54 -12.73
CA THR A 209 23.61 16.49 -13.54
C THR A 209 22.45 15.79 -14.22
N THR A 210 22.46 15.75 -15.54
CA THR A 210 21.41 15.21 -16.40
C THR A 210 21.05 13.79 -15.96
N GLY A 211 19.96 13.63 -15.19
CA GLY A 211 19.47 12.35 -14.66
C GLY A 211 19.49 12.17 -13.13
N GLY A 212 20.01 13.13 -12.35
CA GLY A 212 20.07 13.02 -10.89
C GLY A 212 18.82 13.50 -10.16
N VAL A 213 18.49 12.86 -9.03
CA VAL A 213 17.47 13.35 -8.09
C VAL A 213 18.00 14.57 -7.35
N ASP A 214 17.19 15.63 -7.23
CA ASP A 214 17.55 16.80 -6.41
C ASP A 214 17.62 16.39 -4.93
N PRO A 215 18.81 16.46 -4.28
CA PRO A 215 18.96 16.10 -2.89
C PRO A 215 18.10 16.92 -1.93
N SER A 216 17.67 18.12 -2.31
CA SER A 216 16.79 18.97 -1.48
C SER A 216 15.35 18.47 -1.43
N LEU A 217 14.92 17.71 -2.44
CA LEU A 217 13.60 17.09 -2.51
C LEU A 217 13.54 15.72 -1.80
N VAL A 218 14.70 15.17 -1.45
CA VAL A 218 14.81 13.94 -0.66
C VAL A 218 14.55 14.28 0.80
N LEU A 219 13.48 13.70 1.34
CA LEU A 219 13.06 13.89 2.72
C LEU A 219 14.19 13.50 3.65
N GLN A 220 14.36 14.26 4.72
CA GLN A 220 15.37 13.93 5.69
C GLN A 220 14.94 12.68 6.47
N PHE A 221 15.88 11.76 6.67
CA PHE A 221 15.73 10.55 7.48
C PHE A 221 17.05 10.26 8.20
N GLY A 222 17.06 9.27 9.08
CA GLY A 222 18.29 8.81 9.74
C GLY A 222 18.76 9.70 10.89
N ASN A 223 17.96 10.67 11.34
CA ASN A 223 18.29 11.49 12.51
C ASN A 223 18.04 10.78 13.85
N ASN A 224 17.82 9.45 13.87
CA ASN A 224 17.50 8.76 15.12
C ASN A 224 18.75 8.67 16.00
N PRO A 225 18.83 9.42 17.11
CA PRO A 225 20.08 9.58 17.87
C PRO A 225 20.41 8.40 18.79
N ASN A 226 19.69 7.28 18.69
CA ASN A 226 19.88 6.17 19.61
C ASN A 226 19.90 4.81 18.90
N PRO A 227 20.99 4.49 18.17
CA PRO A 227 21.26 3.11 17.78
C PRO A 227 21.59 2.35 19.08
N ASN A 228 20.57 1.78 19.70
CA ASN A 228 20.69 0.91 20.86
C ASN A 228 20.71 -0.55 20.36
N PRO A 229 21.89 -1.08 19.97
CA PRO A 229 21.97 -2.45 19.47
C PRO A 229 21.61 -3.42 20.58
N ASP A 230 20.75 -4.40 20.29
CA ASP A 230 20.35 -5.43 21.25
C ASP A 230 21.33 -6.64 21.30
N GLY A 231 22.41 -6.58 20.54
CA GLY A 231 23.40 -7.67 20.42
C GLY A 231 23.01 -8.78 19.44
N THR A 232 21.83 -8.72 18.82
CA THR A 232 21.35 -9.69 17.81
C THR A 232 21.39 -9.15 16.37
N GLY A 233 21.98 -7.97 16.18
CA GLY A 233 22.02 -7.27 14.89
C GLY A 233 20.86 -6.32 14.65
N ASN A 234 19.98 -6.13 15.64
CA ASN A 234 18.86 -5.20 15.57
C ASN A 234 19.12 -3.95 16.43
N CYS A 235 18.59 -2.83 15.98
CA CYS A 235 18.66 -1.52 16.58
C CYS A 235 17.24 -0.95 16.74
N ASP A 236 17.08 0.05 17.62
CA ASP A 236 15.82 0.78 17.76
C ASP A 236 15.54 1.61 16.49
N GLY A 237 14.39 1.37 15.86
CA GLY A 237 13.89 2.14 14.72
C GLY A 237 13.44 3.55 15.09
N ALA A 238 13.06 4.33 14.09
CA ALA A 238 12.66 5.74 14.26
C ALA A 238 11.22 5.91 14.76
N VAL A 239 10.42 4.83 14.78
CA VAL A 239 9.02 4.83 15.20
C VAL A 239 8.80 3.88 16.37
N LYS A 240 7.79 4.19 17.19
CA LYS A 240 7.33 3.36 18.29
C LYS A 240 6.11 2.55 17.89
N ASP A 241 5.99 1.34 18.42
CA ASP A 241 4.76 0.56 18.39
C ASP A 241 3.69 1.16 19.34
N ALA A 242 2.49 0.58 19.33
CA ALA A 242 1.39 0.97 20.20
C ALA A 242 1.71 0.82 21.70
N SER A 243 2.66 -0.04 22.06
CA SER A 243 3.11 -0.21 23.45
C SER A 243 4.13 0.85 23.87
N GLY A 244 4.51 1.75 22.96
CA GLY A 244 5.50 2.79 23.19
C GLY A 244 6.95 2.34 23.07
N ASN A 245 7.19 1.10 22.63
CA ASN A 245 8.52 0.55 22.40
C ASN A 245 8.98 0.86 20.97
N PHE A 246 10.27 1.10 20.76
CA PHE A 246 10.79 1.28 19.41
C PHE A 246 10.69 -0.02 18.61
N ILE A 247 10.21 0.08 17.38
CA ILE A 247 10.18 -1.05 16.46
C ILE A 247 11.61 -1.43 16.13
N LYS A 248 11.99 -2.69 16.34
CA LYS A 248 13.34 -3.18 16.04
C LYS A 248 13.54 -3.26 14.53
N VAL A 249 14.68 -2.75 14.06
CA VAL A 249 15.11 -2.78 12.66
C VAL A 249 16.55 -3.28 12.57
N PRO A 250 17.00 -3.82 11.43
CA PRO A 250 18.41 -4.15 11.26
C PRO A 250 19.30 -2.93 11.53
N CYS A 251 20.42 -3.10 12.24
CA CYS A 251 21.30 -1.95 12.57
C CYS A 251 21.93 -1.26 11.35
N ALA A 252 21.93 -1.90 10.18
CA ALA A 252 22.33 -1.29 8.91
C ALA A 252 21.26 -0.32 8.35
N CYS A 253 20.11 -0.22 9.01
CA CYS A 253 18.97 0.57 8.58
C CYS A 253 18.72 1.78 9.51
N PRO A 254 18.53 2.98 8.95
CA PRO A 254 18.60 3.31 7.52
C PRO A 254 20.06 3.38 7.01
N PRO A 255 20.29 3.25 5.68
CA PRO A 255 21.59 3.55 5.10
C PRO A 255 21.96 5.02 5.34
N ASP A 256 23.22 5.38 5.14
CA ASP A 256 23.58 6.79 5.15
C ASP A 256 22.85 7.56 4.03
N ARG A 257 22.61 8.85 4.26
CA ARG A 257 21.82 9.67 3.35
C ARG A 257 22.42 9.75 1.95
N GLN A 258 23.74 9.78 1.82
CA GLN A 258 24.38 9.91 0.52
C GLN A 258 24.25 8.61 -0.28
N THR A 259 24.48 7.46 0.35
CA THR A 259 24.26 6.13 -0.24
C THR A 259 22.83 6.00 -0.74
N PHE A 260 21.85 6.34 0.09
CA PHE A 260 20.45 6.31 -0.32
C PHE A 260 20.14 7.24 -1.51
N ILE A 261 20.68 8.47 -1.54
CA ILE A 261 20.47 9.40 -2.66
C ILE A 261 21.06 8.83 -3.95
N ASN A 262 22.20 8.15 -3.88
CA ASN A 262 22.79 7.49 -5.03
C ASN A 262 21.88 6.37 -5.55
N ASP A 263 21.35 5.52 -4.65
CA ASP A 263 20.44 4.43 -5.00
C ASP A 263 19.11 4.96 -5.57
N LEU A 264 18.53 5.99 -4.94
CA LEU A 264 17.32 6.65 -5.42
C LEU A 264 17.54 7.28 -6.80
N SER A 265 18.68 7.93 -7.02
CA SER A 265 19.03 8.50 -8.33
C SER A 265 19.17 7.42 -9.40
N ALA A 266 19.79 6.28 -9.07
CA ALA A 266 19.89 5.14 -9.98
C ALA A 266 18.50 4.58 -10.33
N ASN A 267 17.62 4.43 -9.34
CA ASN A 267 16.26 3.94 -9.55
C ASN A 267 15.42 4.89 -10.41
N VAL A 268 15.52 6.21 -10.15
CA VAL A 268 14.79 7.22 -10.93
C VAL A 268 15.30 7.30 -12.36
N ALA A 269 16.62 7.21 -12.57
CA ALA A 269 17.19 7.14 -13.91
C ALA A 269 16.76 5.88 -14.67
N ALA A 270 16.59 4.75 -13.98
CA ALA A 270 16.06 3.51 -14.55
C ALA A 270 14.53 3.51 -14.74
N GLY A 271 13.81 4.40 -14.06
CA GLY A 271 12.33 4.40 -13.98
C GLY A 271 11.76 3.25 -13.14
N HIS A 272 12.60 2.49 -12.42
CA HIS A 272 12.24 1.35 -11.59
C HIS A 272 13.34 1.07 -10.55
N ALA A 273 13.04 0.28 -9.52
CA ALA A 273 14.04 -0.10 -8.54
C ALA A 273 15.06 -1.05 -9.17
N VAL A 274 16.34 -0.68 -9.21
CA VAL A 274 17.38 -1.43 -9.95
C VAL A 274 17.53 -2.87 -9.47
N HIS A 275 17.28 -3.13 -8.18
CA HIS A 275 17.29 -4.48 -7.60
C HIS A 275 15.89 -5.14 -7.53
N ASN A 276 14.84 -4.43 -7.93
CA ASN A 276 13.49 -4.98 -8.10
C ASN A 276 12.74 -4.28 -9.25
N PRO A 277 13.01 -4.64 -10.52
CA PRO A 277 12.43 -3.93 -11.67
C PRO A 277 10.91 -3.97 -11.78
N SER A 278 10.22 -4.79 -10.98
CA SER A 278 8.75 -4.82 -10.93
C SER A 278 8.16 -3.59 -10.25
N VAL A 279 8.96 -2.88 -9.44
CA VAL A 279 8.58 -1.65 -8.77
C VAL A 279 9.03 -0.48 -9.62
N THR A 280 8.07 0.18 -10.25
CA THR A 280 8.28 1.39 -11.07
C THR A 280 8.40 2.61 -10.16
N LEU A 281 9.35 3.50 -10.44
CA LEU A 281 9.53 4.73 -9.66
C LEU A 281 9.23 5.96 -10.50
N SER A 282 8.62 6.96 -9.86
CA SER A 282 8.46 8.31 -10.39
C SER A 282 8.85 9.31 -9.30
N PHE A 283 9.67 10.29 -9.65
CA PHE A 283 10.15 11.30 -8.71
C PHE A 283 9.89 12.71 -9.29
N PRO A 284 8.66 13.22 -9.18
CA PRO A 284 8.30 14.52 -9.72
C PRO A 284 9.03 15.65 -8.98
N SER A 285 9.34 16.74 -9.67
CA SER A 285 10.04 17.91 -9.10
C SER A 285 9.12 19.02 -8.59
N GLY A 286 7.81 18.95 -8.85
CA GLY A 286 6.87 19.97 -8.39
C GLY A 286 6.59 19.91 -6.88
N ASN A 287 5.78 20.85 -6.38
CA ASN A 287 5.57 21.04 -4.94
C ASN A 287 4.13 20.83 -4.49
N THR A 288 3.29 20.22 -5.33
CA THR A 288 1.94 19.84 -4.89
C THR A 288 2.03 18.71 -3.86
N VAL A 289 1.01 18.60 -3.00
CA VAL A 289 0.94 17.52 -1.99
C VAL A 289 0.96 16.14 -2.67
N SER A 290 0.31 16.00 -3.81
CA SER A 290 0.34 14.77 -4.63
C SER A 290 1.75 14.42 -5.11
N GLU A 291 2.52 15.40 -5.58
CA GLU A 291 3.92 15.19 -6.01
C GLU A 291 4.84 14.89 -4.82
N GLN A 292 4.62 15.54 -3.68
CA GLN A 292 5.34 15.24 -2.44
C GLN A 292 5.09 13.80 -1.98
N LEU A 293 3.85 13.33 -2.08
CA LEU A 293 3.46 11.96 -1.72
C LEU A 293 4.05 10.94 -2.72
N ALA A 294 4.06 11.26 -4.02
CA ALA A 294 4.74 10.44 -5.03
C ALA A 294 6.25 10.32 -4.77
N ARG A 295 6.92 11.43 -4.42
CA ARG A 295 8.34 11.39 -4.01
C ARG A 295 8.56 10.58 -2.74
N LEU A 296 7.67 10.69 -1.78
CA LEU A 296 7.76 9.90 -0.55
C LEU A 296 7.60 8.40 -0.85
N GLN A 297 6.66 8.03 -1.73
CA GLN A 297 6.49 6.65 -2.16
C GLN A 297 7.74 6.11 -2.88
N ALA A 298 8.32 6.89 -3.80
CA ALA A 298 9.56 6.52 -4.48
C ALA A 298 10.74 6.32 -3.50
N GLN A 299 10.79 7.11 -2.43
CA GLN A 299 11.78 6.97 -1.37
C GLN A 299 11.54 5.68 -0.55
N ILE A 300 10.29 5.40 -0.17
CA ILE A 300 9.89 4.16 0.51
C ILE A 300 10.25 2.94 -0.33
N ASP A 301 9.87 2.95 -1.61
CA ASP A 301 10.11 1.85 -2.55
C ASP A 301 11.61 1.60 -2.73
N THR A 302 12.42 2.67 -2.86
CA THR A 302 13.88 2.56 -2.92
C THR A 302 14.42 1.88 -1.67
N MET A 303 13.99 2.34 -0.49
CA MET A 303 14.49 1.85 0.78
C MET A 303 14.14 0.37 1.03
N GLN A 304 12.95 -0.06 0.63
CA GLN A 304 12.50 -1.45 0.77
C GLN A 304 13.15 -2.41 -0.24
N ASN A 305 13.76 -1.89 -1.32
CA ASN A 305 14.31 -2.69 -2.40
C ASN A 305 15.83 -2.49 -2.61
N LEU A 306 16.56 -2.01 -1.58
CA LEU A 306 18.00 -1.74 -1.68
C LEU A 306 18.85 -2.96 -2.06
N ASN A 307 18.46 -4.17 -1.64
CA ASN A 307 19.24 -5.40 -1.89
C ASN A 307 18.43 -6.49 -2.61
N GLY A 308 17.29 -6.14 -3.20
CA GLY A 308 16.39 -7.09 -3.88
C GLY A 308 14.93 -6.90 -3.50
N PRO A 309 14.01 -7.70 -4.06
CA PRO A 309 12.58 -7.61 -3.78
C PRO A 309 12.26 -7.75 -2.29
N GLY A 310 11.85 -6.64 -1.66
CA GLY A 310 11.56 -6.60 -0.21
C GLY A 310 12.78 -6.80 0.71
N GLN A 311 14.00 -6.81 0.15
CA GLN A 311 15.24 -6.99 0.88
C GLN A 311 15.92 -5.64 1.09
N GLY A 312 15.31 -4.81 1.93
CA GLY A 312 15.81 -3.47 2.22
C GLY A 312 15.52 -3.06 3.65
N CYS A 313 15.54 -1.76 3.89
CA CYS A 313 15.21 -1.22 5.19
C CYS A 313 13.70 -1.03 5.33
N PRO A 314 13.10 -1.51 6.44
CA PRO A 314 11.68 -1.28 6.69
C PRO A 314 11.40 0.22 6.88
N ILE A 315 10.18 0.66 6.60
CA ILE A 315 9.77 2.06 6.81
C ILE A 315 9.97 2.48 8.28
N ALA A 316 9.86 1.53 9.22
CA ALA A 316 10.13 1.77 10.64
C ALA A 316 11.55 2.28 10.95
N ALA A 317 12.50 2.13 10.02
CA ALA A 317 13.83 2.72 10.12
C ALA A 317 13.86 4.24 9.89
N THR A 318 12.74 4.83 9.44
CA THR A 318 12.60 6.27 9.21
C THR A 318 11.33 6.83 9.85
N ASN A 319 11.22 8.15 9.87
CA ASN A 319 10.03 8.87 10.33
C ASN A 319 9.00 9.09 9.19
N TRP A 320 9.17 8.42 8.06
CA TRP A 320 8.39 8.67 6.85
C TRP A 320 6.91 8.31 6.98
N GLY A 321 6.56 7.34 7.83
CA GLY A 321 5.15 7.04 8.11
C GLY A 321 4.38 8.27 8.63
N ALA A 322 4.99 9.06 9.52
CA ALA A 322 4.38 10.29 10.02
C ALA A 322 4.28 11.37 8.94
N ILE A 323 5.30 11.49 8.09
CA ILE A 323 5.29 12.44 6.96
C ILE A 323 4.20 12.06 5.94
N GLN A 324 4.03 10.77 5.67
CA GLN A 324 2.98 10.27 4.79
C GLN A 324 1.60 10.66 5.31
N GLN A 325 1.35 10.45 6.60
CA GLN A 325 0.10 10.85 7.26
C GLN A 325 -0.10 12.38 7.18
N GLN A 326 0.94 13.16 7.46
CA GLN A 326 0.89 14.63 7.39
C GLN A 326 0.56 15.14 5.97
N LEU A 327 1.21 14.58 4.95
CA LEU A 327 0.93 14.95 3.55
C LEU A 327 -0.49 14.54 3.16
N THR A 328 -0.91 13.33 3.54
CA THR A 328 -2.26 12.84 3.24
C THR A 328 -3.34 13.73 3.88
N SER A 329 -3.09 14.29 5.07
CA SER A 329 -4.03 15.22 5.74
C SER A 329 -4.16 16.60 5.09
N GLN A 330 -3.30 16.92 4.12
CA GLN A 330 -3.32 18.19 3.37
C GLN A 330 -3.97 18.05 1.98
N LEU A 331 -4.40 16.85 1.61
CA LEU A 331 -5.21 16.58 0.42
C LEU A 331 -6.69 16.74 0.74
#